data_AF-A0A453J4X0-F1
#
_entry.id   AF-A0A453J4X0-F1
#
_cell.length_a   1.000
_cell.length_b   1.000
_cell.length_c   1.000
_cell.angle_alpha   90.00
_cell.angle_beta   90.00
_cell.angle_gamma   90.00
#
_symmetry.space_group_name_H-M   'P 1'
#
loop_
_entity.id
_entity.type
_entity.pdbx_description
1 polymer ?
#
loop_
_entity_poly.entity_id
_entity_poly.type
_entity_poly.pdbx_seq_one_letter_code
_entity_poly.pdbx_strand_id
1 'polypeptide(L)'
;MKVLDVGCGIGGPLREIARFSSTSVTGLNNNDYQITRGKALNRSVGLGATCDFVKADFMKMPFSDNTFDAVYAIEATCHAPDPVGCYKEIYRVLKPGQCFAVYEWCITDHYDPNNATHKRIKDEIELGNGLPDIRSTRQCLQAVKDAGFEVIWDKDLAEDSPLPWYLPLDPSRFSLSSFRLTTVGRIITRNMVRQ
;
A
#
# COMPACT_ATOMS: atom_id res chain seq x y z
N MET A 1 -10.63 -10.37 14.57
CA MET A 1 -10.90 -9.37 13.51
C MET A 1 -10.35 -9.90 12.19
N LYS A 2 -11.13 -9.81 11.11
CA LYS A 2 -10.75 -10.19 9.75
C LYS A 2 -10.43 -8.92 8.95
N VAL A 3 -9.19 -8.79 8.50
CA VAL A 3 -8.69 -7.61 7.79
C VAL A 3 -8.32 -7.98 6.35
N LEU A 4 -8.58 -7.07 5.41
CA LEU A 4 -8.16 -7.19 4.02
C LEU A 4 -7.00 -6.23 3.72
N ASP A 5 -5.94 -6.75 3.12
CA ASP A 5 -4.83 -6.01 2.53
C ASP A 5 -4.97 -6.01 1.00
N VAL A 6 -5.34 -4.88 0.42
CA VAL A 6 -5.58 -4.74 -1.03
C VAL A 6 -4.27 -4.39 -1.73
N GLY A 7 -3.80 -5.28 -2.61
CA GLY A 7 -2.50 -5.11 -3.28
C GLY A 7 -1.31 -5.47 -2.40
N CYS A 8 -1.45 -6.52 -1.59
CA CYS A 8 -0.53 -6.86 -0.49
C CYS A 8 0.92 -7.21 -0.85
N GLY A 9 1.28 -7.29 -2.13
CA GLY A 9 2.62 -7.70 -2.58
C GLY A 9 3.03 -9.07 -2.02
N ILE A 10 4.18 -9.13 -1.34
CA ILE A 10 4.68 -10.32 -0.62
C ILE A 10 4.26 -10.34 0.88
N GLY A 11 3.35 -9.46 1.30
CA GLY A 11 2.78 -9.40 2.64
C GLY A 11 3.70 -8.83 3.72
N GLY A 12 4.57 -7.87 3.39
CA GLY A 12 5.40 -7.19 4.38
C GLY A 12 4.57 -6.50 5.47
N PRO A 13 3.80 -5.45 5.11
CA PRO A 13 2.88 -4.78 6.01
C PRO A 13 1.84 -5.72 6.63
N LEU A 14 1.30 -6.66 5.84
CA LEU A 14 0.40 -7.72 6.29
C LEU A 14 0.87 -8.42 7.56
N ARG A 15 2.12 -8.90 7.56
CA ARG A 15 2.68 -9.61 8.72
C ARG A 15 2.89 -8.69 9.93
N GLU A 16 3.29 -7.45 9.68
CA GLU A 16 3.52 -6.48 10.76
C GLU A 16 2.21 -6.11 11.45
N ILE A 17 1.18 -5.78 10.66
CA ILE A 17 -0.16 -5.46 11.16
C ILE A 17 -0.76 -6.66 11.91
N ALA A 18 -0.64 -7.87 11.36
CA ALA A 18 -1.16 -9.08 11.99
C ALA A 18 -0.52 -9.33 13.37
N ARG A 19 0.80 -9.11 13.50
CA ARG A 19 1.52 -9.25 14.78
C ARG A 19 1.11 -8.19 15.78
N PHE A 20 1.14 -6.93 15.36
CA PHE A 20 0.87 -5.80 16.24
C PHE A 20 -0.56 -5.82 16.79
N SER A 21 -1.53 -6.17 15.94
CA SER A 21 -2.95 -6.13 16.29
C SER A 21 -3.55 -7.50 16.66
N SER A 22 -2.79 -8.59 16.56
CA SER A 22 -3.28 -9.96 16.76
C SER A 22 -4.52 -10.30 15.91
N THR A 23 -4.53 -9.85 14.64
CA THR A 23 -5.65 -10.01 13.72
C THR A 23 -5.35 -11.02 12.61
N SER A 24 -6.41 -11.53 11.97
CA SER A 24 -6.28 -12.37 10.77
C SER A 24 -6.34 -11.50 9.54
N VAL A 25 -5.28 -11.51 8.73
CA VAL A 25 -5.17 -10.65 7.55
C VAL A 25 -5.17 -11.49 6.28
N THR A 26 -6.08 -11.17 5.36
CA THR A 26 -6.14 -11.74 4.01
C THR A 26 -5.51 -10.75 3.05
N GLY A 27 -4.44 -11.15 2.35
CA GLY A 27 -3.84 -10.35 1.29
C GLY A 27 -4.44 -10.65 -0.07
N LEU A 28 -4.95 -9.63 -0.76
CA LEU A 28 -5.37 -9.74 -2.16
C LEU A 28 -4.26 -9.23 -3.08
N ASN A 29 -3.91 -10.01 -4.09
CA ASN A 29 -2.91 -9.64 -5.10
C ASN A 29 -3.19 -10.38 -6.42
N ASN A 30 -2.77 -9.85 -7.57
CA ASN A 30 -2.94 -10.51 -8.87
C ASN A 30 -1.71 -11.37 -9.28
N ASN A 31 -0.59 -11.24 -8.56
CA ASN A 31 0.69 -11.85 -8.92
C ASN A 31 0.98 -13.15 -8.16
N ASP A 32 0.92 -14.29 -8.87
CA ASP A 32 1.15 -15.63 -8.29
C ASP A 32 2.52 -15.81 -7.64
N TYR A 33 3.56 -15.22 -8.23
CA TYR A 33 4.92 -15.32 -7.71
C TYR A 33 5.02 -14.64 -6.33
N GLN A 34 4.45 -13.44 -6.21
CA GLN A 34 4.45 -12.69 -4.95
C GLN A 34 3.61 -13.40 -3.88
N ILE A 35 2.45 -13.96 -4.26
CA ILE A 35 1.60 -14.76 -3.37
C ILE A 35 2.35 -15.99 -2.85
N THR A 36 2.98 -16.75 -3.74
CA THR A 36 3.73 -17.97 -3.38
C THR A 36 4.84 -17.64 -2.38
N ARG A 37 5.59 -16.57 -2.65
CA ARG A 37 6.64 -16.07 -1.77
C ARG A 37 6.07 -15.59 -0.43
N GLY A 38 4.96 -14.85 -0.44
CA GLY A 38 4.27 -14.37 0.74
C GLY A 38 3.81 -15.50 1.66
N LYS A 39 3.17 -16.54 1.10
CA LYS A 39 2.75 -17.74 1.86
C LYS A 39 3.95 -18.45 2.51
N ALA A 40 5.07 -18.57 1.80
CA ALA A 40 6.29 -19.15 2.37
C ALA A 40 6.84 -18.30 3.53
N LEU A 41 6.84 -16.97 3.39
CA LEU A 41 7.26 -16.05 4.43
C LEU A 41 6.34 -16.13 5.66
N ASN A 42 5.01 -16.14 5.48
CA ASN A 42 4.06 -16.28 6.58
C ASN A 42 4.29 -17.56 7.38
N ARG A 43 4.51 -18.71 6.70
CA ARG A 43 4.85 -19.97 7.38
C ARG A 43 6.17 -19.89 8.14
N SER A 44 7.20 -19.27 7.56
CA SER A 44 8.53 -19.17 8.19
C SER A 44 8.55 -18.38 9.49
N VAL A 45 7.51 -17.58 9.75
CA VAL A 45 7.39 -16.76 10.96
C VAL A 45 6.15 -17.08 11.81
N GLY A 46 5.56 -18.27 11.61
CA GLY A 46 4.44 -18.75 12.43
C GLY A 46 3.09 -18.07 12.19
N LEU A 47 2.94 -17.25 11.14
CA LEU A 47 1.69 -16.54 10.82
C LEU A 47 0.81 -17.28 9.80
N GLY A 48 1.23 -18.45 9.31
CA GLY A 48 0.48 -19.19 8.28
C GLY A 48 -0.94 -19.60 8.65
N ALA A 49 -1.30 -19.61 9.94
CA ALA A 49 -2.65 -19.92 10.41
C ALA A 49 -3.58 -18.71 10.45
N THR A 50 -3.04 -17.50 10.58
CA THR A 50 -3.82 -16.24 10.71
C THR A 50 -3.72 -15.36 9.47
N CYS A 51 -2.73 -15.59 8.62
CA CYS A 51 -2.40 -14.77 7.47
C CYS A 51 -2.34 -15.60 6.19
N ASP A 52 -3.21 -15.29 5.22
CA ASP A 52 -3.23 -15.96 3.92
C ASP A 52 -3.41 -14.97 2.76
N PHE A 53 -3.33 -15.48 1.54
CA PHE A 53 -3.43 -14.71 0.31
C PHE A 53 -4.49 -15.27 -0.64
N VAL A 54 -5.16 -14.36 -1.34
CA VAL A 54 -6.12 -14.64 -2.40
C VAL A 54 -5.63 -13.99 -3.68
N LYS A 55 -5.58 -14.78 -4.75
CA LYS A 55 -5.29 -14.27 -6.09
C LYS A 55 -6.55 -13.67 -6.69
N ALA A 56 -6.57 -12.37 -6.92
CA ALA A 56 -7.67 -11.68 -7.57
C ALA A 56 -7.28 -10.30 -8.12
N ASP A 57 -8.12 -9.79 -9.01
CA ASP A 57 -8.16 -8.39 -9.37
C ASP A 57 -8.94 -7.62 -8.30
N PHE A 58 -8.39 -6.53 -7.76
CA PHE A 58 -9.09 -5.71 -6.77
C PHE A 58 -10.30 -4.96 -7.37
N MET A 59 -10.44 -4.92 -8.70
CA MET A 59 -11.62 -4.41 -9.40
C MET A 59 -12.78 -5.42 -9.39
N LYS A 60 -12.52 -6.67 -8.97
CA LYS A 60 -13.52 -7.75 -8.90
C LYS A 60 -13.15 -8.74 -7.79
N MET A 61 -13.38 -8.33 -6.56
CA MET A 61 -12.97 -9.08 -5.38
C MET A 61 -13.87 -10.31 -5.16
N PRO A 62 -13.31 -11.52 -5.02
CA PRO A 62 -14.06 -12.77 -4.84
C PRO A 62 -14.52 -12.96 -3.38
N PHE A 63 -15.02 -11.90 -2.77
CA PHE A 63 -15.52 -11.89 -1.41
C PHE A 63 -16.99 -11.49 -1.39
N SER A 64 -17.74 -12.03 -0.44
CA SER A 64 -19.11 -11.59 -0.17
C SER A 64 -19.12 -10.18 0.41
N ASP A 65 -20.26 -9.50 0.27
CA ASP A 65 -20.49 -8.20 0.89
C ASP A 65 -20.32 -8.27 2.40
N ASN A 66 -19.91 -7.17 3.04
CA ASN A 66 -19.81 -7.05 4.50
C ASN A 66 -18.96 -8.16 5.18
N THR A 67 -17.86 -8.55 4.55
CA THR A 67 -16.99 -9.64 5.02
C THR A 67 -15.95 -9.18 6.03
N PHE A 68 -15.31 -8.03 5.81
CA PHE A 68 -14.13 -7.60 6.55
C PHE A 68 -14.46 -6.57 7.62
N ASP A 69 -13.77 -6.69 8.76
CA ASP A 69 -13.88 -5.77 9.88
C ASP A 69 -13.00 -4.52 9.67
N ALA A 70 -11.98 -4.59 8.81
CA ALA A 70 -11.22 -3.44 8.32
C ALA A 70 -10.60 -3.77 6.96
N VAL A 71 -10.33 -2.74 6.17
CA VAL A 71 -9.60 -2.86 4.91
C VAL A 71 -8.47 -1.84 4.91
N TYR A 72 -7.33 -2.17 4.33
CA TYR A 72 -6.32 -1.18 4.01
C TYR A 72 -5.69 -1.43 2.64
N ALA A 73 -5.14 -0.37 2.05
CA ALA A 73 -4.37 -0.41 0.82
C ALA A 73 -3.12 0.48 0.98
N ILE A 74 -1.95 -0.09 0.68
CA ILE A 74 -0.66 0.62 0.76
C ILE A 74 -0.05 0.59 -0.64
N GLU A 75 0.00 1.75 -1.28
CA GLU A 75 0.59 1.97 -2.61
C GLU A 75 0.06 0.99 -3.68
N ALA A 76 -1.25 0.77 -3.70
CA ALA A 76 -1.87 -0.28 -4.53
C ALA A 76 -2.98 0.22 -5.47
N THR A 77 -3.95 0.98 -4.97
CA THR A 77 -5.11 1.41 -5.76
C THR A 77 -4.78 2.52 -6.76
N CYS A 78 -3.60 3.15 -6.63
CA CYS A 78 -3.01 4.00 -7.67
C CYS A 78 -2.80 3.27 -9.02
N HIS A 79 -2.71 1.94 -9.03
CA HIS A 79 -2.68 1.12 -10.26
C HIS A 79 -4.07 0.81 -10.84
N ALA A 80 -5.16 1.12 -10.12
CA ALA A 80 -6.51 0.87 -10.61
C ALA A 80 -6.83 1.81 -11.78
N PRO A 81 -7.36 1.31 -12.91
CA PRO A 81 -7.79 2.16 -14.02
C PRO A 81 -9.02 3.00 -13.65
N ASP A 82 -9.91 2.44 -12.83
CA ASP A 82 -11.09 3.11 -12.28
C ASP A 82 -10.99 3.12 -10.74
N PRO A 83 -10.61 4.25 -10.12
CA PRO A 83 -10.45 4.32 -8.68
C PRO A 83 -11.79 4.23 -7.96
N VAL A 84 -12.87 4.79 -8.53
CA VAL A 84 -14.21 4.74 -7.93
C VAL A 84 -14.71 3.30 -7.92
N GLY A 85 -14.54 2.57 -9.03
CA GLY A 85 -14.85 1.14 -9.10
C GLY A 85 -14.07 0.31 -8.09
N CYS A 86 -12.76 0.57 -7.95
CA CYS A 86 -11.93 -0.10 -6.94
C CYS A 86 -12.43 0.17 -5.51
N TYR A 87 -12.65 1.44 -5.17
CA TYR A 87 -13.14 1.82 -3.85
C TYR A 87 -14.57 1.32 -3.59
N LYS A 88 -15.41 1.16 -4.61
CA LYS A 88 -16.73 0.51 -4.47
C LYS A 88 -16.62 -0.96 -4.12
N GLU A 89 -15.67 -1.70 -4.69
CA GLU A 89 -15.41 -3.08 -4.27
C GLU A 89 -14.92 -3.14 -2.82
N ILE A 90 -14.03 -2.22 -2.41
CA ILE A 90 -13.59 -2.10 -1.02
C ILE A 90 -14.76 -1.79 -0.09
N TYR A 91 -15.61 -0.83 -0.46
CA TYR A 91 -16.81 -0.45 0.28
C TYR A 91 -17.77 -1.64 0.44
N ARG A 92 -17.99 -2.40 -0.64
CA ARG A 92 -18.88 -3.57 -0.66
C ARG A 92 -18.41 -4.66 0.30
N VAL A 93 -17.11 -4.98 0.32
CA VAL A 93 -16.58 -6.08 1.14
C VAL A 93 -16.33 -5.68 2.59
N LEU A 94 -16.26 -4.38 2.88
CA LEU A 94 -16.14 -3.85 4.24
C LEU A 94 -17.50 -3.91 4.95
N LYS A 95 -17.51 -4.28 6.24
CA LYS A 95 -18.74 -4.25 7.05
C LYS A 95 -19.22 -2.82 7.27
N PRO A 96 -20.55 -2.59 7.41
CA PRO A 96 -21.07 -1.25 7.67
C PRO A 96 -20.51 -0.68 8.99
N GLY A 97 -20.12 0.59 8.97
CA GLY A 97 -19.54 1.28 10.13
C GLY A 97 -18.08 0.96 10.44
N GLN A 98 -17.39 0.18 9.60
CA GLN A 98 -15.96 -0.09 9.74
C GLN A 98 -15.10 0.85 8.90
N CYS A 99 -13.79 0.85 9.17
CA CYS A 99 -12.85 1.78 8.56
C CYS A 99 -12.06 1.14 7.41
N PHE A 100 -11.78 1.98 6.41
CA PHE A 100 -10.81 1.75 5.33
C PHE A 100 -9.67 2.76 5.47
N ALA A 101 -8.42 2.30 5.37
CA ALA A 101 -7.23 3.16 5.37
C ALA A 101 -6.47 3.02 4.05
N VAL A 102 -6.05 4.14 3.48
CA VAL A 102 -5.30 4.17 2.21
C VAL A 102 -4.12 5.12 2.30
N TYR A 103 -3.00 4.70 1.73
CA TYR A 103 -1.80 5.51 1.56
C TYR A 103 -1.26 5.29 0.14
N GLU A 104 -1.16 6.35 -0.66
CA GLU A 104 -0.76 6.26 -2.07
C GLU A 104 0.03 7.47 -2.55
N TRP A 105 0.61 7.31 -3.75
CA TRP A 105 1.19 8.40 -4.52
C TRP A 105 0.10 9.32 -5.06
N CYS A 106 0.18 10.61 -4.71
CA CYS A 106 -0.73 11.64 -5.20
C CYS A 106 0.08 12.85 -5.68
N ILE A 107 -0.46 13.54 -6.68
CA ILE A 107 -0.01 14.88 -7.08
C ILE A 107 -0.62 15.92 -6.13
N THR A 108 0.21 16.80 -5.58
CA THR A 108 -0.24 17.88 -4.68
C THR A 108 -0.64 19.11 -5.47
N ASP A 109 -1.25 20.10 -4.79
CA ASP A 109 -1.63 21.38 -5.38
C ASP A 109 -0.42 22.24 -5.80
N HIS A 110 0.80 21.85 -5.43
CA HIS A 110 2.04 22.51 -5.87
C HIS A 110 2.50 22.09 -7.26
N TYR A 111 1.89 21.06 -7.86
CA TYR A 111 2.20 20.66 -9.21
C TYR A 111 1.72 21.69 -10.22
N ASP A 112 2.56 21.95 -11.22
CA ASP A 112 2.28 22.91 -12.29
C ASP A 112 2.44 22.18 -13.63
N PRO A 113 1.36 21.94 -14.39
CA PRO A 113 1.41 21.25 -15.67
C PRO A 113 2.18 22.04 -16.75
N ASN A 114 2.39 23.35 -16.55
CA ASN A 114 3.17 24.17 -17.46
C ASN A 114 4.67 24.14 -17.13
N ASN A 115 5.04 23.69 -15.94
CA ASN A 115 6.42 23.54 -15.53
C ASN A 115 7.02 22.24 -16.12
N ALA A 116 8.02 22.38 -17.00
CA ALA A 116 8.66 21.24 -17.66
C ALA A 116 9.37 20.30 -16.68
N THR A 117 9.92 20.80 -15.58
CA THR A 117 10.58 19.99 -14.54
C THR A 117 9.55 19.16 -13.77
N HIS A 118 8.40 19.73 -13.43
CA HIS A 118 7.33 19.01 -12.74
C HIS A 118 6.80 17.86 -13.59
N LYS A 119 6.53 18.10 -14.88
CA LYS A 119 6.13 17.05 -15.83
C LYS A 119 7.15 15.93 -15.92
N ARG A 120 8.43 16.27 -16.14
CA ARG A 120 9.50 15.27 -16.24
C ARG A 120 9.57 14.38 -14.99
N ILE A 121 9.47 14.97 -13.79
CA ILE A 121 9.50 14.19 -12.54
C ILE A 121 8.29 13.26 -12.43
N LYS A 122 7.09 13.76 -12.75
CA LYS A 122 5.86 12.94 -12.78
C LYS A 122 6.03 11.75 -13.74
N ASP A 123 6.46 12.01 -14.97
CA ASP A 123 6.65 10.99 -16.01
C ASP A 123 7.68 9.92 -15.57
N GLU A 124 8.77 10.34 -14.92
CA GLU A 124 9.79 9.42 -14.38
C GLU A 124 9.26 8.55 -13.24
N ILE A 125 8.42 9.10 -12.35
CA ILE A 125 7.76 8.34 -11.28
C ILE A 125 6.77 7.34 -11.89
N GLU A 126 5.99 7.75 -12.88
CA GLU A 126 5.02 6.90 -13.57
C GLU A 126 5.69 5.72 -14.25
N LEU A 127 6.77 5.99 -14.99
CA LEU A 127 7.56 4.95 -15.64
C LEU A 127 8.23 4.02 -14.62
N GLY A 128 8.84 4.58 -13.58
CA GLY A 128 9.59 3.82 -12.57
C GLY A 128 8.72 2.91 -11.72
N ASN A 129 7.47 3.29 -11.48
CA ASN A 129 6.52 2.54 -10.65
C ASN A 129 5.46 1.79 -11.48
N GLY A 130 5.41 1.98 -12.80
CA GLY A 130 4.36 1.39 -13.64
C GLY A 130 2.96 1.93 -13.30
N LEU A 131 2.86 3.24 -13.06
CA LEU A 131 1.60 3.92 -12.78
C LEU A 131 0.99 4.43 -14.11
N PRO A 132 -0.35 4.36 -14.29
CA PRO A 132 -0.98 4.82 -15.52
C PRO A 132 -0.96 6.36 -15.64
N ASP A 133 -1.50 7.05 -14.64
CA ASP A 133 -1.46 8.50 -14.48
C ASP A 133 -1.64 8.79 -12.98
N ILE A 134 -0.73 9.54 -12.38
CA ILE A 134 -0.81 9.86 -10.95
C ILE A 134 -1.89 10.92 -10.74
N ARG A 135 -2.91 10.54 -9.98
CA ARG A 135 -4.05 11.41 -9.64
C ARG A 135 -3.64 12.49 -8.64
N SER A 136 -4.34 13.61 -8.65
CA SER A 136 -4.19 14.61 -7.60
C SER A 136 -4.79 14.14 -6.28
N THR A 137 -4.32 14.69 -5.17
CA THR A 137 -4.91 14.46 -3.83
C THR A 137 -6.42 14.69 -3.84
N ARG A 138 -6.88 15.75 -4.51
CA ARG A 138 -8.31 16.07 -4.67
C ARG A 138 -9.08 14.99 -5.43
N GLN A 139 -8.51 14.47 -6.52
CA GLN A 139 -9.13 13.38 -7.29
C GLN A 139 -9.21 12.09 -6.49
N CYS A 140 -8.17 11.75 -5.72
CA CYS A 140 -8.18 10.58 -4.84
C CYS A 140 -9.25 10.71 -3.76
N LEU A 141 -9.32 11.85 -3.06
CA LEU A 141 -10.34 12.11 -2.04
C LEU A 141 -11.77 12.09 -2.62
N GLN A 142 -11.97 12.67 -3.82
CA GLN A 142 -13.26 12.63 -4.47
C GLN A 142 -13.67 11.21 -4.85
N ALA A 143 -12.75 10.39 -5.36
CA ALA A 143 -13.05 9.00 -5.72
C ALA A 143 -13.46 8.15 -4.51
N VAL A 144 -12.84 8.38 -3.34
CA VAL A 144 -13.24 7.75 -2.07
C VAL A 144 -14.68 8.15 -1.68
N LYS A 145 -15.02 9.44 -1.79
CA LYS A 145 -16.39 9.94 -1.53
C LYS A 145 -17.42 9.37 -2.51
N ASP A 146 -17.09 9.35 -3.80
CA ASP A 146 -17.96 8.84 -4.87
C ASP A 146 -18.22 7.32 -4.75
N ALA A 147 -17.34 6.59 -4.05
CA ALA A 147 -17.55 5.20 -3.70
C ALA A 147 -18.48 4.98 -2.51
N GLY A 148 -18.81 6.04 -1.75
CA GLY A 148 -19.73 6.01 -0.62
C GLY A 148 -19.07 6.19 0.75
N PHE A 149 -17.75 6.43 0.81
CA PHE A 149 -17.05 6.65 2.08
C PHE A 149 -17.20 8.08 2.59
N GLU A 150 -17.24 8.21 3.91
CA GLU A 150 -16.97 9.45 4.62
C GLU A 150 -15.46 9.56 4.92
N VAL A 151 -14.84 10.69 4.57
CA VAL A 151 -13.44 10.95 4.91
C VAL A 151 -13.39 11.54 6.32
N ILE A 152 -12.95 10.73 7.28
CA ILE A 152 -12.82 11.14 8.70
C ILE A 152 -11.46 11.75 9.05
N TRP A 153 -10.43 11.45 8.24
CA TRP A 153 -9.07 11.98 8.39
C TRP A 153 -8.28 11.80 7.09
N ASP A 154 -7.56 12.83 6.69
CA ASP A 154 -6.56 12.80 5.62
C ASP A 154 -5.38 13.70 5.97
N LYS A 155 -4.21 13.39 5.40
CA LYS A 155 -2.99 14.17 5.61
C LYS A 155 -2.00 13.96 4.46
N ASP A 156 -1.39 15.04 3.99
CA ASP A 156 -0.20 14.97 3.17
C ASP A 156 1.02 14.67 4.07
N LEU A 157 1.57 13.46 3.92
CA LEU A 157 2.74 13.03 4.70
C LEU A 157 4.06 13.65 4.18
N ALA A 158 4.05 14.33 3.03
CA ALA A 158 5.21 15.01 2.48
C ALA A 158 5.44 16.39 3.13
N GLU A 159 4.39 17.08 3.59
CA GLU A 159 4.51 18.44 4.14
C GLU A 159 5.35 18.51 5.42
N ASP A 160 5.22 17.51 6.30
CA ASP A 160 5.84 17.51 7.64
C ASP A 160 7.13 16.69 7.71
N SER A 161 7.67 16.21 6.59
CA SER A 161 8.84 15.34 6.64
C SER A 161 10.12 16.14 6.89
N PRO A 162 10.85 15.92 8.02
CA PRO A 162 12.11 16.61 8.30
C PRO A 162 13.25 16.16 7.38
N LEU A 163 13.01 15.10 6.60
CA LEU A 163 13.97 14.48 5.70
C LEU A 163 13.36 14.38 4.30
N PRO A 164 14.15 14.55 3.22
CA PRO A 164 13.67 14.26 1.88
C PRO A 164 13.20 12.81 1.77
N TRP A 165 12.07 12.57 1.12
CA TRP A 165 11.48 11.23 0.95
C TRP A 165 12.45 10.24 0.30
N TYR A 166 13.34 10.72 -0.57
CA TYR A 166 14.32 9.90 -1.28
C TYR A 166 15.55 9.56 -0.43
N LEU A 167 15.70 10.14 0.76
CA LEU A 167 16.90 9.95 1.58
C LEU A 167 17.18 8.48 1.92
N PRO A 168 16.19 7.63 2.26
CA PRO A 168 16.45 6.20 2.40
C PRO A 168 16.91 5.58 1.09
N LEU A 169 16.40 6.02 -0.05
CA LEU A 169 16.72 5.43 -1.35
C LEU A 169 18.07 5.89 -1.91
N ASP A 170 18.64 7.00 -1.41
CA ASP A 170 19.89 7.58 -1.88
C ASP A 170 21.12 6.77 -1.43
N PRO A 171 21.79 6.05 -2.36
CA PRO A 171 22.95 5.24 -2.02
C PRO A 171 24.23 6.08 -1.86
N SER A 172 24.20 7.37 -2.22
CA SER A 172 25.38 8.24 -2.22
C SER A 172 25.74 8.79 -0.84
N ARG A 173 24.84 8.66 0.15
CA ARG A 173 25.03 9.19 1.51
C ARG A 173 25.02 8.08 2.54
N PHE A 174 26.12 7.96 3.29
CA PHE A 174 26.21 7.02 4.42
C PHE A 174 25.65 7.66 5.70
N SER A 175 24.67 7.00 6.32
CA SER A 175 24.11 7.31 7.63
C SER A 175 23.74 6.00 8.35
N LEU A 176 23.48 6.04 9.67
CA LEU A 176 22.95 4.88 10.39
C LEU A 176 21.59 4.40 9.84
N SER A 177 20.81 5.32 9.25
CA SER A 177 19.55 4.97 8.58
C SER A 177 19.78 4.30 7.22
N SER A 178 20.71 4.79 6.40
CA SER A 178 21.05 4.17 5.11
C SER A 178 21.91 2.91 5.25
N PHE A 179 22.57 2.71 6.41
CA PHE A 179 23.32 1.49 6.70
C PHE A 179 22.48 0.24 6.47
N ARG A 180 21.21 0.24 6.91
CA ARG A 180 20.27 -0.89 6.74
C ARG A 180 20.02 -1.26 5.28
N LEU A 181 20.33 -0.38 4.34
CA LEU A 181 20.10 -0.52 2.91
C LEU A 181 21.36 -0.96 2.16
N THR A 182 22.54 -0.83 2.78
CA THR A 182 23.78 -1.46 2.32
C THR A 182 23.66 -2.99 2.34
N THR A 183 24.48 -3.69 1.56
CA THR A 183 24.50 -5.17 1.56
C THR A 183 24.76 -5.73 2.96
N VAL A 184 25.71 -5.15 3.70
CA VAL A 184 26.06 -5.56 5.06
C VAL A 184 24.91 -5.28 6.03
N GLY A 185 24.33 -4.08 6.01
CA GLY A 185 23.22 -3.75 6.90
C GLY A 185 21.95 -4.54 6.59
N ARG A 186 21.69 -4.92 5.33
CA ARG A 186 20.61 -5.85 4.98
C ARG A 186 20.84 -7.23 5.57
N ILE A 187 22.07 -7.74 5.54
CA ILE A 187 22.42 -9.04 6.16
C ILE A 187 22.20 -8.99 7.67
N ILE A 188 22.70 -7.94 8.34
CA ILE A 188 22.57 -7.77 9.79
C ILE A 188 21.10 -7.63 10.18
N THR A 189 20.37 -6.73 9.54
CA THR A 189 18.94 -6.49 9.82
C THR A 189 18.13 -7.77 9.60
N ARG A 190 18.38 -8.51 8.51
CA ARG A 190 17.69 -9.76 8.22
C ARG A 190 17.94 -10.83 9.29
N ASN A 191 19.15 -10.88 9.86
CA ASN A 191 19.48 -11.87 10.90
C ASN A 191 19.01 -11.46 12.29
N MET A 192 19.00 -10.15 12.60
CA MET A 192 18.55 -9.63 13.90
C MET A 192 17.02 -9.56 14.02
N VAL A 193 16.31 -9.37 12.90
CA VAL A 193 14.83 -9.23 12.87
C VAL A 193 14.14 -10.55 12.49
N ARG A 194 14.88 -11.67 12.47
CA ARG A 194 14.27 -13.02 12.43
C ARG A 194 13.54 -13.27 13.76
N GLN A 195 12.28 -12.85 13.82
CA GLN A 195 11.23 -13.40 14.68
C GLN A 195 10.29 -14.26 13.82
#